data_AF-A0A2M8UG56-F1
#
_entry.id   AF-A0A2M8UG56-F1
#
_cell.length_a   1.000
_cell.length_b   1.000
_cell.length_c   1.000
_cell.angle_alpha   90.00
_cell.angle_beta   90.00
_cell.angle_gamma   90.00
#
_symmetry.space_group_name_H-M   'P 1'
#
loop_
_entity.id
_entity.type
_entity.pdbx_description
1 polymer ?
#
loop_
_entity_poly.entity_id
_entity_poly.type
_entity_poly.pdbx_seq_one_letter_code
_entity_poly.pdbx_strand_id
1 'polypeptide(L)' 'MDEFFYLVPLSLVLGIAGLGLFLWSLRNGQYQDLDGAAERILYDEDKPAS' A
#
# COMPACT_ATOMS: atom_id res chain seq x y z
N MET A 1 -36.28 0.42 -3.75
CA MET A 1 -35.95 -1.01 -4.04
C MET A 1 -35.08 -1.14 -5.30
N ASP A 2 -35.01 -0.09 -6.12
CA ASP A 2 -34.12 -0.06 -7.29
C ASP A 2 -32.73 0.52 -6.98
N GLU A 3 -32.56 1.23 -5.86
CA GLU A 3 -31.27 1.84 -5.49
C GLU A 3 -30.15 0.81 -5.31
N PHE A 4 -30.47 -0.35 -4.73
CA PHE A 4 -29.48 -1.42 -4.53
C PHE A 4 -29.01 -2.04 -5.84
N PHE A 5 -29.78 -1.91 -6.93
CA PHE A 5 -29.46 -2.50 -8.22
C PHE A 5 -28.16 -1.94 -8.81
N TYR A 6 -27.86 -0.67 -8.55
CA TYR A 6 -26.61 -0.03 -8.98
C TYR A 6 -25.53 -0.06 -7.89
N LEU A 7 -25.92 0.05 -6.61
CA LEU A 7 -24.98 0.11 -5.50
C LEU A 7 -24.27 -1.23 -5.23
N VAL A 8 -24.96 -2.36 -5.43
CA VAL A 8 -24.37 -3.70 -5.26
C VAL A 8 -23.25 -3.95 -6.28
N PRO A 9 -23.46 -3.86 -7.61
CA PRO A 9 -22.37 -4.05 -8.56
C PRO A 9 -21.27 -3.00 -8.42
N LEU A 10 -21.63 -1.75 -8.11
CA LEU A 10 -20.63 -0.69 -7.87
C LEU A 10 -19.73 -1.02 -6.67
N SER A 11 -20.29 -1.47 -5.55
CA SER A 11 -19.50 -1.85 -4.37
C SER A 11 -18.61 -3.07 -4.62
N LEU A 12 -19.08 -4.05 -5.41
CA LEU A 12 -18.24 -5.18 -5.83
C LEU A 12 -17.06 -4.74 -6.69
N VAL A 13 -17.29 -3.85 -7.67
CA VAL A 13 -16.22 -3.30 -8.52
C VAL A 13 -15.21 -2.53 -7.68
N LEU A 14 -15.67 -1.68 -6.75
CA LEU A 14 -14.80 -0.93 -5.86
C LEU A 14 -13.99 -1.85 -4.94
N GLY A 15 -14.61 -2.92 -4.42
CA GLY A 15 -13.92 -3.92 -3.60
C GLY A 15 -12.82 -4.66 -4.37
N ILE A 16 -13.12 -5.10 -5.60
CA ILE A 16 -12.14 -5.76 -6.47
C ILE A 16 -11.02 -4.78 -6.86
N ALA A 17 -11.35 -3.54 -7.19
CA ALA A 17 -10.37 -2.52 -7.54
C ALA A 17 -9.43 -2.22 -6.36
N GLY A 18 -9.98 -2.05 -5.16
CA GLY A 18 -9.20 -1.84 -3.93
C GLY A 18 -8.28 -3.01 -3.63
N LEU A 19 -8.79 -4.25 -3.72
CA LEU A 19 -7.99 -5.46 -3.53
C LEU A 19 -6.88 -5.57 -4.59
N GLY A 20 -7.19 -5.30 -5.85
CA GLY A 20 -6.22 -5.31 -6.94
C GLY A 20 -5.10 -4.29 -6.75
N LEU A 21 -5.44 -3.06 -6.36
CA LEU A 21 -4.47 -2.01 -6.04
C LEU A 21 -3.60 -2.40 -4.83
N PHE A 22 -4.20 -2.98 -3.79
CA PHE A 22 -3.47 -3.43 -2.61
C PHE A 22 -2.46 -4.54 -2.96
N LEU A 23 -2.89 -5.56 -3.70
CA LEU A 23 -2.00 -6.66 -4.14
C LEU A 23 -0.90 -6.16 -5.09
N TRP A 24 -1.22 -5.20 -5.97
CA TRP A 24 -0.24 -4.55 -6.84
C TRP A 24 0.80 -3.76 -6.04
N SER A 25 0.37 -3.02 -5.02
CA SER A 25 1.27 -2.28 -4.11
C SER A 25 2.25 -3.21 -3.40
N LEU A 26 1.77 -4.35 -2.88
CA LEU A 26 2.62 -5.38 -2.28
C LEU A 26 3.62 -5.95 -3.28
N ARG A 27 3.19 -6.23 -4.52
CA ARG A 27 4.05 -6.81 -5.56
C ARG A 27 5.10 -5.83 -6.10
N ASN A 28 4.84 -4.54 -6.09
CA ASN A 28 5.76 -3.52 -6.60
C ASN A 28 6.99 -3.27 -5.71
N GLY A 29 7.16 -4.02 -4.62
CA GLY A 29 8.36 -3.92 -3.80
C GLY A 29 8.51 -2.58 -3.08
N GLN A 30 7.44 -1.78 -2.94
CA GLN A 30 7.51 -0.52 -2.18
C GLN A 30 7.88 -0.73 -0.71
N TYR A 31 7.68 -1.95 -0.18
CA TYR A 31 8.16 -2.34 1.13
C TYR A 31 9.69 -2.50 1.21
N GLN A 32 10.35 -2.84 0.10
CA GLN A 32 11.81 -2.98 0.07
C GLN A 32 12.52 -1.63 0.26
N ASP A 33 11.92 -0.54 -0.25
CA ASP A 33 12.43 0.82 -0.04
C ASP A 33 12.21 1.28 1.41
N LEU A 34 11.07 0.92 2.03
CA LEU A 34 10.79 1.19 3.44
C LEU A 34 11.75 0.44 4.39
N ASP A 35 12.06 -0.82 4.10
CA ASP A 35 13.04 -1.60 4.87
C ASP A 35 14.45 -0.95 4.82
N GLY A 36 14.90 -0.52 3.64
CA GLY A 36 16.17 0.20 3.47
C GLY A 36 16.19 1.59 4.12
N ALA A 37 15.05 2.29 4.17
CA ALA A 37 14.92 3.56 4.88
C ALA A 37 14.96 3.39 6.40
N ALA A 38 14.34 2.34 6.93
CA ALA A 38 14.38 2.00 8.36
C ALA A 38 15.80 1.61 8.80
N GLU A 39 16.50 0.80 8.00
CA GLU A 39 17.89 0.44 8.21
C GLU A 39 18.78 1.70 8.27
N ARG A 40 18.61 2.64 7.34
CA ARG A 40 19.32 3.93 7.38
C ARG A 40 19.03 4.73 8.64
N ILE A 41 17.77 4.87 9.07
CA ILE A 41 17.41 5.65 10.26
C ILE A 41 18.00 5.04 11.55
N LEU A 42 18.03 3.71 11.65
CA LEU A 42 18.54 3.02 12.83
C LEU A 42 20.06 3.17 12.96
N TYR A 43 20.79 3.22 11.84
CA TYR A 43 22.25 3.32 11.83
C TYR A 43 22.80 4.73 11.54
N ASP A 44 21.98 5.71 11.12
CA ASP A 44 22.45 7.09 10.89
C ASP A 44 22.66 7.87 12.20
N GLU A 45 22.00 7.51 13.30
CA GLU A 45 22.23 8.19 14.58
C GLU A 45 23.62 7.92 15.18
N ASP A 46 24.31 6.86 14.72
CA ASP A 46 25.63 6.46 15.22
C ASP A 46 26.82 6.98 14.37
N LYS A 47 26.58 7.78 13.31
CA LYS A 47 27.68 8.34 12.51
C LYS A 47 28.20 9.64 13.12
N PRO A 48 29.45 9.68 13.64
CA PRO A 48 30.04 10.94 14.06
C PRO A 48 30.16 11.87 12.86
N ALA A 49 29.66 13.10 13.00
CA ALA A 49 29.90 14.17 12.02
C ALA A 49 31.41 14.41 11.94
N SER A 50 32.01 14.01 10.82
CA SER A 50 33.42 14.26 10.49
C SER A 50 33.65 15.72 10.12
#